data_AF-A0A1G2T163-F1
#
_entry.id   AF-A0A1G2T163-F1
#
_cell.length_a   1.000
_cell.length_b   1.000
_cell.length_c   1.000
_cell.angle_alpha   90.00
_cell.angle_beta   90.00
_cell.angle_gamma   90.00
#
_symmetry.space_group_name_H-M   'P 1'
#
loop_
_entity.id
_entity.type
_entity.pdbx_description
1 polymer ?
#
loop_
_entity_poly.entity_id
_entity_poly.type
_entity_poly.pdbx_seq_one_letter_code
_entity_poly.pdbx_strand_id
1 'polypeptide(L)' 'MPDVSTLEIALNAIIVALYLIFWGAVFVILYHLTRFGVGTQPKRFAAIFFLGAVVLFGVSILLFANLDLGSFFS' A
#
# COMPACT_ATOMS: atom_id res chain seq x y z
N MET A 1 -19.74 26.99 -5.50
CA MET A 1 -18.71 26.47 -4.59
C MET A 1 -18.98 24.98 -4.46
N PRO A 2 -17.99 24.08 -4.64
CA PRO A 2 -18.23 22.67 -4.38
C PRO A 2 -18.71 22.51 -2.93
N ASP A 3 -19.78 21.77 -2.74
CA ASP A 3 -20.23 21.31 -1.44
C ASP A 3 -19.09 20.50 -0.79
N VAL A 4 -18.99 20.59 0.55
CA VAL A 4 -17.91 19.96 1.33
C VAL A 4 -17.80 18.47 1.00
N SER A 5 -18.92 17.78 0.74
CA SER A 5 -18.96 16.38 0.31
C SER A 5 -18.28 16.11 -1.03
N THR A 6 -18.49 16.94 -2.05
CA THR A 6 -17.81 16.79 -3.35
C THR A 6 -16.30 16.98 -3.23
N LEU A 7 -15.84 17.91 -2.38
CA LEU A 7 -14.41 18.10 -2.12
C LEU A 7 -13.81 16.89 -1.39
N GLU A 8 -14.48 16.37 -0.36
CA GLU A 8 -14.04 15.18 0.38
C GLU A 8 -13.91 13.94 -0.52
N ILE A 9 -14.90 13.70 -1.39
CA ILE A 9 -14.85 12.60 -2.36
C ILE A 9 -13.66 12.77 -3.32
N ALA A 10 -13.44 13.98 -3.84
CA ALA A 10 -12.32 14.25 -4.73
C ALA A 10 -10.96 14.04 -4.03
N LEU A 11 -10.81 14.52 -2.80
CA LEU A 11 -9.60 14.33 -2.00
C LEU A 11 -9.33 12.85 -1.71
N ASN A 12 -10.36 12.10 -1.30
CA ASN A 12 -10.24 10.67 -1.06
C ASN A 12 -9.84 9.90 -2.33
N ALA A 13 -10.42 10.25 -3.48
CA ALA A 13 -10.04 9.65 -4.76
C ALA A 13 -8.56 9.95 -5.12
N ILE A 14 -8.09 11.18 -4.87
CA ILE A 14 -6.68 11.55 -5.08
C ILE A 14 -5.77 10.75 -4.15
N ILE A 15 -6.11 10.63 -2.86
CA ILE A 15 -5.33 9.86 -1.89
C ILE A 15 -5.22 8.39 -2.31
N VAL A 16 -6.34 7.77 -2.72
CA VAL A 16 -6.35 6.39 -3.22
C VAL A 16 -5.48 6.25 -4.48
N ALA A 17 -5.57 7.18 -5.42
CA ALA A 17 -4.75 7.17 -6.63
C ALA A 17 -3.25 7.28 -6.31
N LEU A 18 -2.86 8.22 -5.43
CA LEU A 18 -1.48 8.40 -4.98
C LEU A 18 -0.96 7.15 -4.26
N TYR A 19 -1.78 6.52 -3.43
CA TYR A 19 -1.45 5.27 -2.75
C TYR A 19 -1.14 4.14 -3.74
N LEU A 20 -1.98 3.97 -4.78
CA LEU A 20 -1.76 2.96 -5.82
C LEU A 20 -0.52 3.25 -6.66
N ILE A 21 -0.28 4.51 -7.02
CA ILE A 21 0.92 4.93 -7.76
C ILE A 21 2.18 4.66 -6.93
N PHE A 22 2.16 5.03 -5.65
CA PHE A 22 3.26 4.81 -4.72
C PHE A 22 3.63 3.32 -4.64
N TRP A 23 2.66 2.46 -4.34
CA TRP A 23 2.91 1.02 -4.23
C TRP A 23 3.29 0.40 -5.57
N GLY A 24 2.69 0.84 -6.69
CA GLY A 24 3.12 0.43 -8.03
C GLY A 24 4.59 0.75 -8.29
N ALA A 25 5.04 1.95 -7.96
CA ALA A 25 6.44 2.37 -8.10
C ALA A 25 7.38 1.56 -7.17
N VAL A 26 6.99 1.33 -5.92
CA VAL A 26 7.72 0.48 -4.96
C VAL A 26 7.89 -0.94 -5.51
N PHE A 27 6.85 -1.54 -6.09
CA PHE A 27 6.95 -2.85 -6.72
C PHE A 27 7.97 -2.86 -7.87
N VAL A 28 7.94 -1.83 -8.74
CA VAL A 28 8.89 -1.71 -9.84
C VAL A 28 10.32 -1.64 -9.31
N ILE A 29 10.57 -0.85 -8.26
CA ILE A 29 11.89 -0.74 -7.63
C ILE A 29 12.32 -2.10 -7.07
N LEU A 30 11.47 -2.76 -6.28
CA LEU A 30 11.77 -4.06 -5.68
C LEU A 30 12.03 -5.14 -6.73
N TYR A 31 11.26 -5.16 -7.81
CA TYR A 31 11.50 -6.05 -8.95
C TYR A 31 12.86 -5.77 -9.60
N HIS A 32 13.21 -4.49 -9.78
CA HIS A 32 14.50 -4.11 -10.37
C HIS A 32 15.68 -4.38 -9.46
N LEU A 33 15.52 -4.28 -8.14
CA LEU A 33 16.59 -4.62 -7.20
C LEU A 33 16.78 -6.13 -7.08
N THR A 34 15.69 -6.90 -7.01
CA THR A 34 15.76 -8.37 -6.89
C THR A 34 16.23 -9.05 -8.17
N ARG A 35 15.94 -8.50 -9.37
CA ARG A 35 16.48 -9.04 -10.64
C ARG A 35 18.00 -8.98 -10.76
N PHE A 36 18.68 -8.10 -10.01
CA PHE A 36 20.14 -7.94 -10.10
C PHE A 36 20.92 -8.85 -9.13
N GLY A 37 20.29 -9.85 -8.52
CA GLY A 37 20.98 -10.84 -7.69
C GLY A 37 20.21 -12.14 -7.45
N VAL A 38 18.92 -12.20 -7.76
CA VAL A 38 18.04 -13.33 -7.42
C VAL A 38 17.67 -14.15 -8.67
N GLY A 39 18.56 -15.06 -9.06
CA GLY A 39 18.30 -16.26 -9.87
C GLY A 39 17.33 -16.12 -11.07
N THR A 40 16.64 -17.21 -11.39
CA THR A 40 15.81 -17.33 -12.60
C THR A 40 14.37 -16.82 -12.41
N GLN A 41 13.95 -16.42 -11.21
CA GLN A 41 12.56 -16.05 -10.90
C GLN A 41 12.39 -14.77 -10.04
N PRO A 42 12.99 -13.63 -10.46
CA PRO A 42 12.96 -12.39 -9.67
C PRO A 42 11.55 -11.83 -9.45
N LYS A 43 10.62 -12.06 -10.38
CA LYS A 43 9.23 -11.61 -10.25
C LYS A 43 8.50 -12.22 -9.04
N ARG A 44 8.74 -13.50 -8.74
CA ARG A 44 8.07 -14.19 -7.62
C ARG A 44 8.61 -13.69 -6.28
N PHE A 45 9.92 -13.51 -6.17
CA PHE A 45 10.54 -12.93 -4.97
C PHE A 45 10.08 -11.49 -4.73
N ALA A 46 10.07 -10.66 -5.76
CA ALA A 46 9.56 -9.30 -5.68
C ALA A 46 8.10 -9.27 -5.20
N ALA A 47 7.24 -10.17 -5.71
CA ALA A 47 5.83 -10.25 -5.30
C ALA A 47 5.66 -10.67 -3.83
N ILE A 48 6.40 -11.68 -3.37
CA ILE A 48 6.34 -12.14 -1.97
C ILE A 48 6.81 -11.01 -1.03
N PHE A 49 7.94 -10.37 -1.34
CA PHE A 49 8.46 -9.26 -0.53
C PHE A 49 7.49 -8.07 -0.53
N PHE A 50 6.95 -7.72 -1.69
CA PHE A 50 5.97 -6.65 -1.83
C PHE A 50 4.71 -6.91 -1.00
N LEU A 51 4.17 -8.13 -1.06
CA LEU A 51 2.99 -8.51 -0.27
C LEU A 51 3.29 -8.43 1.23
N GLY A 52 4.45 -8.91 1.68
CA GLY A 52 4.91 -8.76 3.06
C GLY A 52 5.02 -7.29 3.50
N ALA A 53 5.57 -6.43 2.64
CA ALA A 53 5.70 -5.00 2.92
C ALA A 53 4.34 -4.30 3.05
N VAL A 54 3.37 -4.62 2.18
CA VAL A 54 1.99 -4.08 2.27
C VAL A 54 1.32 -4.49 3.57
N VAL A 55 1.45 -5.76 3.97
CA VAL A 55 0.89 -6.26 5.24
C VAL A 55 1.52 -5.54 6.44
N LEU A 56 2.85 -5.47 6.51
CA LEU A 56 3.55 -4.78 7.60
C LEU A 56 3.21 -3.29 7.67
N PHE A 57 3.06 -2.64 6.51
CA PHE A 57 2.61 -1.26 6.43
C PHE A 57 1.18 -1.09 6.98
N GLY A 58 0.25 -1.97 6.60
CA GLY A 58 -1.11 -1.98 7.14
C GLY A 58 -1.12 -2.17 8.66
N VAL A 59 -0.36 -3.14 9.18
CA VAL A 59 -0.21 -3.36 10.63
C VAL A 59 0.34 -2.12 11.33
N SER A 60 1.33 -1.45 10.73
CA SER A 60 1.93 -0.23 11.29
C SER A 60 0.90 0.90 11.39
N ILE A 61 0.03 1.07 10.39
CA ILE A 61 -1.07 2.05 10.44
C ILE A 61 -2.05 1.71 11.57
N LEU A 62 -2.48 0.44 11.68
CA LEU A 62 -3.42 0.02 12.72
C LEU A 62 -2.87 0.32 14.13
N LEU A 63 -1.59 -0.02 14.36
CA LEU A 63 -0.90 0.25 15.62
C LEU A 63 -0.75 1.75 15.88
N PHE A 64 -0.36 2.52 14.86
CA PHE A 64 -0.20 3.97 14.97
C PHE A 64 -1.52 4.69 15.28
N ALA A 65 -2.60 4.30 14.59
CA ALA A 65 -3.92 4.86 14.78
C ALA A 65 -4.63 4.36 16.05
N ASN A 66 -4.00 3.43 16.79
CA ASN A 66 -4.56 2.78 17.98
C ASN A 66 -5.97 2.24 17.73
N LEU A 67 -6.18 1.66 16.55
CA LEU A 67 -7.51 1.20 16.14
C LEU A 67 -7.94 0.02 17.01
N ASP A 68 -9.08 0.17 17.68
CA ASP A 68 -9.72 -0.91 18.41
C ASP A 68 -10.38 -1.88 17.40
N LEU A 69 -9.64 -2.93 17.05
CA LEU A 69 -10.12 -3.99 16.17
C LEU A 69 -11.28 -4.79 16.78
N GLY A 70 -11.48 -4.75 18.10
CA GLY A 70 -12.60 -5.42 18.78
C GLY A 70 -13.96 -4.88 18.35
N SER A 71 -14.04 -3.58 18.05
CA SER A 71 -15.26 -2.92 17.57
C SER A 71 -15.76 -3.39 16.20
N PHE A 72 -14.91 -4.02 15.38
CA PHE A 72 -15.30 -4.55 14.07
C PHE A 72 -15.88 -5.97 14.12
N PHE A 73 -15.67 -6.69 15.23
CA PHE A 73 -16.11 -8.07 15.41
C PHE A 73 -17.27 -8.21 16.41
N SER A 74 -17.73 -7.10 16.99
CA SER A 74 -18.91 -6.99 17.85
C SER A 74 -20.12 -6.49 17.08
#